data_AF-A0A838VIG1-F1
#
_entry.id   AF-A0A838VIG1-F1
#
_cell.length_a   1.000
_cell.length_b   1.000
_cell.length_c   1.000
_cell.angle_alpha   90.00
_cell.angle_beta   90.00
_cell.angle_gamma   90.00
#
_symmetry.space_group_name_H-M   'P 1'
#
loop_
_entity.id
_entity.type
_entity.pdbx_description
1 polymer ?
#
loop_
_entity_poly.entity_id
_entity_poly.type
_entity_poly.pdbx_seq_one_letter_code
_entity_poly.pdbx_strand_id
1 'polypeptide(L)' 'MTKTQQEIVRQGYKALVDSLGVTDAIRFIQHFSPGQGDYTKERHQWLDKISLEDVIAEMKQRPDEDPTQYDEIIE' A
#
# COMPACT_ATOMS: atom_id res chain seq x y z
N MET A 1 29.06 -10.61 6.05
CA MET A 1 28.28 -10.68 4.80
C MET A 1 27.69 -9.31 4.53
N THR A 2 27.66 -8.89 3.27
CA THR A 2 27.05 -7.62 2.87
C THR A 2 25.53 -7.77 2.82
N LYS A 3 24.78 -6.75 3.27
CA LYS A 3 23.32 -6.74 3.18
C LYS A 3 22.86 -6.79 1.72
N THR A 4 21.75 -7.47 1.49
CA THR A 4 21.00 -7.44 0.24
C THR A 4 20.36 -6.06 0.04
N GLN A 5 19.96 -5.78 -1.21
CA GLN A 5 19.25 -4.54 -1.52
C GLN A 5 17.95 -4.41 -0.73
N GLN A 6 17.21 -5.50 -0.54
CA GLN A 6 15.95 -5.50 0.21
C GLN A 6 16.18 -5.17 1.69
N GLU A 7 17.22 -5.71 2.31
CA GLU A 7 17.57 -5.39 3.71
C GLU A 7 17.95 -3.92 3.87
N ILE A 8 18.70 -3.34 2.91
CA ILE A 8 19.04 -1.91 2.93
C ILE A 8 17.79 -1.05 2.79
N VAL A 9 16.88 -1.40 1.87
CA VAL A 9 15.63 -0.67 1.66
C VAL A 9 14.76 -0.73 2.91
N ARG A 10 14.57 -1.91 3.52
CA ARG A 10 13.79 -2.06 4.76
C ARG A 10 14.39 -1.25 5.90
N GLN A 11 15.71 -1.27 6.06
CA GLN A 11 16.38 -0.48 7.07
C GLN A 11 16.20 1.03 6.83
N GLY A 12 16.25 1.49 5.58
CA GLY A 12 16.02 2.90 5.22
C GLY A 12 14.62 3.37 5.55
N TYR A 13 13.59 2.58 5.21
CA TYR A 13 12.21 2.87 5.60
C TYR A 13 12.05 3.00 7.11
N LYS A 14 12.58 2.02 7.86
CA LYS A 14 12.52 2.06 9.33
C LYS A 14 13.17 3.32 9.90
N ALA A 15 14.36 3.68 9.42
CA ALA A 15 15.06 4.87 9.89
C ALA A 15 14.29 6.17 9.61
N LEU A 16 13.60 6.26 8.46
CA LEU A 16 12.75 7.40 8.13
C LEU A 16 11.53 7.49 9.05
N VAL A 17 10.85 6.36 9.29
CA VAL A 17 9.68 6.30 10.17
C VAL A 17 10.05 6.62 11.61
N ASP A 18 11.14 6.04 12.13
CA ASP A 18 11.61 6.27 13.50
C ASP A 18 11.99 7.76 13.73
N SER A 19 12.43 8.47 12.69
CA SER A 19 12.87 9.87 12.75
C SER A 19 11.76 10.89 12.52
N LEU A 20 10.89 10.63 11.55
CA LEU A 20 9.91 11.60 11.03
C LEU A 20 8.46 11.24 11.42
N GLY A 21 8.20 10.00 11.83
CA GLY A 21 6.86 9.43 11.85
C GLY A 21 6.38 9.03 10.44
N VAL A 22 5.35 8.18 10.39
CA VAL A 22 4.88 7.54 9.15
C VAL A 22 4.46 8.57 8.09
N THR A 23 3.70 9.59 8.48
CA THR A 23 3.15 10.57 7.52
C THR A 23 4.25 11.38 6.83
N ASP A 24 5.24 11.85 7.59
CA ASP A 24 6.31 12.67 7.03
C ASP A 24 7.38 11.83 6.32
N ALA A 25 7.58 10.58 6.74
CA ALA A 25 8.38 9.62 5.99
C ALA A 25 7.81 9.36 4.58
N ILE A 26 6.49 9.17 4.45
CA ILE A 26 5.84 9.00 3.14
C ILE A 26 6.03 10.24 2.26
N ARG A 27 5.80 11.44 2.81
CA ARG A 27 6.00 12.70 2.07
C ARG A 27 7.44 12.87 1.61
N PHE A 28 8.41 12.54 2.47
CA PHE A 28 9.83 12.57 2.13
C PHE A 28 10.13 11.67 0.93
N ILE A 29 9.61 10.44 0.94
CA ILE A 29 9.84 9.49 -0.16
C ILE A 29 9.18 9.97 -1.47
N GLN A 30 7.95 10.47 -1.38
CA GLN A 30 7.21 11.02 -2.53
C GLN A 30 7.90 12.24 -3.15
N HIS A 31 8.67 13.01 -2.37
CA HIS A 31 9.44 14.13 -2.89
C HIS A 31 10.52 13.69 -3.90
N PHE A 32 11.21 12.58 -3.62
CA PHE A 32 12.26 12.05 -4.49
C PHE A 32 11.75 11.08 -5.55
N SER A 33 10.62 10.43 -5.28
CA SER A 33 9.95 9.52 -6.19
C SER A 33 8.49 9.92 -6.30
N PRO A 34 8.16 10.97 -7.09
CA PRO A 34 6.78 11.27 -7.39
C PRO A 34 6.22 10.05 -8.11
N GLY A 35 5.25 9.39 -7.47
CA GLY A 35 4.60 8.23 -8.06
C GLY A 35 4.15 8.51 -9.49
N GLN A 36 4.15 7.49 -10.33
CA GLN A 36 3.70 7.58 -11.71
C GLN A 36 2.32 6.95 -11.86
N GLY A 37 1.56 7.40 -12.86
CA GLY A 37 0.23 6.87 -13.17
C GLY A 37 -0.87 7.93 -13.07
N ASP A 38 -1.99 7.64 -13.69
CA ASP A 38 -3.20 8.48 -13.62
C ASP A 38 -4.31 7.61 -13.03
N TYR A 39 -4.29 7.47 -11.70
CA TYR A 39 -5.26 6.62 -11.01
C TYR A 39 -6.71 7.01 -11.34
N THR A 40 -6.97 8.29 -11.63
CA THR A 40 -8.31 8.73 -12.04
C THR A 40 -8.73 8.06 -13.35
N LYS A 41 -7.86 8.09 -14.38
CA LYS A 41 -8.14 7.40 -15.65
C LYS A 41 -8.14 5.89 -15.51
N GLU A 42 -7.16 5.34 -14.79
CA GLU A 42 -7.00 3.90 -14.58
C GLU A 42 -8.20 3.31 -13.83
N ARG A 43 -8.71 4.01 -12.81
CA ARG A 43 -9.90 3.63 -12.04
C ARG A 43 -11.11 3.40 -12.95
N HIS A 44 -11.35 4.29 -13.92
CA HIS A 44 -12.48 4.15 -14.85
C HIS A 44 -12.38 2.92 -15.76
N GLN A 45 -11.18 2.41 -16.04
CA GLN A 45 -11.01 1.26 -16.94
C GLN A 45 -11.56 -0.06 -16.36
N TRP A 46 -11.58 -0.19 -15.02
CA TRP A 46 -12.00 -1.41 -14.34
C TRP A 46 -13.17 -1.20 -13.39
N LEU A 47 -13.22 -0.11 -12.62
CA LEU A 47 -14.23 0.07 -11.58
C LEU A 47 -15.62 0.34 -12.15
N ASP A 48 -15.72 1.04 -13.29
CA ASP A 48 -17.00 1.33 -13.94
C ASP A 48 -17.70 0.05 -14.46
N LYS A 49 -16.98 -1.08 -14.49
CA LYS A 49 -17.51 -2.40 -14.86
C LYS A 49 -18.00 -3.20 -13.65
N ILE A 50 -17.85 -2.68 -12.43
CA ILE A 50 -18.20 -3.35 -11.18
C ILE A 50 -19.39 -2.61 -10.55
N SER A 51 -20.51 -3.31 -10.38
CA SER A 51 -21.67 -2.76 -9.69
C SER A 51 -21.53 -2.89 -8.17
N LEU A 52 -22.31 -2.11 -7.43
CA LEU A 52 -22.36 -2.25 -5.97
C LEU A 52 -22.86 -3.64 -5.56
N GLU A 53 -23.79 -4.19 -6.31
CA GLU A 53 -24.34 -5.52 -6.14
C GLU A 53 -23.26 -6.60 -6.28
N ASP A 54 -22.36 -6.46 -7.28
CA ASP A 54 -21.22 -7.35 -7.47
C ASP A 54 -20.28 -7.34 -6.26
N VAL A 55 -19.96 -6.15 -5.75
CA VAL A 55 -19.12 -5.99 -4.54
C VAL A 55 -19.76 -6.67 -3.33
N ILE A 56 -21.06 -6.43 -3.10
CA ILE A 56 -21.79 -7.02 -1.97
C ILE A 56 -21.86 -8.55 -2.11
N ALA A 57 -22.04 -9.07 -3.33
CA ALA A 57 -22.06 -10.50 -3.58
C ALA A 57 -20.69 -11.14 -3.30
N GLU A 58 -19.60 -10.48 -3.70
CA GLU A 58 -18.23 -10.95 -3.44
C GLU A 58 -17.92 -10.97 -1.94
N MET A 59 -18.27 -9.90 -1.21
CA MET A 59 -18.06 -9.83 0.24
C MET A 59 -18.74 -10.98 0.99
N LYS A 60 -19.95 -11.39 0.55
CA LYS A 60 -20.69 -12.49 1.18
C LYS A 60 -20.13 -13.88 0.87
N GLN A 61 -19.34 -14.01 -0.20
CA GLN A 61 -18.73 -15.28 -0.61
C GLN A 61 -17.38 -15.51 0.05
N ARG A 62 -16.74 -14.47 0.60
CA ARG A 62 -15.52 -14.62 1.39
C ARG A 62 -15.88 -15.09 2.81
N PRO A 63 -15.29 -16.19 3.32
CA PRO A 63 -15.31 -16.48 4.75
C PRO A 63 -14.60 -15.36 5.51
N ASP A 64 -14.96 -15.12 6.77
CA ASP A 64 -14.35 -14.10 7.64
C ASP A 64 -12.82 -14.09 7.46
N GLU A 65 -12.31 -13.00 6.88
CA GLU A 65 -10.89 -12.81 6.63
C GLU A 65 -10.15 -12.71 7.96
N ASP A 66 -8.92 -13.23 7.99
CA ASP A 66 -8.02 -13.14 9.13
C ASP A 66 -7.85 -11.65 9.54
N PRO A 67 -8.25 -11.26 10.77
CA PRO A 67 -8.21 -9.86 11.20
C PRO A 67 -6.79 -9.28 11.22
N THR A 68 -5.76 -10.10 11.10
CA THR A 68 -4.35 -9.67 11.08
C THR A 68 -3.80 -9.38 9.67
N GLN A 69 -4.60 -9.58 8.61
CA GLN A 69 -4.16 -9.44 7.21
C GLN A 69 -3.58 -8.06 6.86
N TYR A 70 -3.95 -7.00 7.60
CA TYR A 70 -3.48 -5.63 7.35
C TYR A 70 -2.41 -5.15 8.34
N ASP A 71 -2.06 -5.96 9.35
CA ASP A 71 -1.07 -5.60 10.35
C ASP A 71 0.36 -5.58 9.76
N GLU A 72 0.62 -6.30 8.67
CA GLU A 72 1.94 -6.34 8.02
C GLU A 72 2.30 -5.09 7.20
N ILE A 73 1.36 -4.16 6.99
CA ILE A 73 1.57 -3.00 6.09
C ILE A 73 2.34 -1.88 6.79
N ILE A 74 2.42 -1.88 8.14
CA ILE A 74 3.17 -0.88 8.91
C ILE A 74 3.84 -1.52 10.14
N GLU A 75 5.06 -2.03 9.98
CA GLU A 75 6.05 -2.25 11.06
C GLU A 75 7.42 -1.64 10.73
#